data_AF-A0A7J7NRH3-F1
#
_entry.id   AF-A0A7J7NRH3-F1
#
_cell.length_a   1.000
_cell.length_b   1.000
_cell.length_c   1.000
_cell.angle_alpha   90.00
_cell.angle_beta   90.00
_cell.angle_gamma   90.00
#
_symmetry.space_group_name_H-M   'P 1'
#
loop_
_entity.id
_entity.type
_entity.pdbx_description
1 polymer ?
#
loop_
_entity_poly.entity_id
_entity_poly.type
_entity_poly.pdbx_seq_one_letter_code
_entity_poly.pdbx_strand_id
1 'polypeptide(L)'
;MSFVKLDDSPMFRKQLECLEESAELLRDRSQRLYKGCRKYTEGLGEGYDGDIAFSSALETFGGGHNDPVSVAFGGPVMTKFTIALREIGTYKEVLRSQVEHMLSDRLMQFVNIDLHDVKVVYIAIKLMFYFASCCTLDNLHFLQEARKRFDKATLLYDQAREKFLSLRKGTKLDTALIIEEELRNSRSTFEQARFNLVTALSNVEAKKRFEFLEAVSGTMDAHLRYFKQGYDLLHQMEPYINQVI
;
A
#
# COMPACT_ATOMS: atom_id res chain seq x y z
N MET A 1 17.39 -10.61 -29.08
CA MET A 1 16.93 -11.99 -28.87
C MET A 1 15.63 -12.19 -29.64
N SER A 2 15.61 -13.12 -30.59
CA SER A 2 14.44 -13.48 -31.39
C SER A 2 13.57 -14.47 -30.60
N PHE A 3 12.55 -13.97 -29.90
CA PHE A 3 11.57 -14.82 -29.22
C PHE A 3 10.37 -15.04 -30.14
N VAL A 4 10.54 -15.96 -31.08
CA VAL A 4 9.48 -16.53 -31.91
C VAL A 4 8.72 -17.57 -31.08
N LYS A 5 7.39 -17.39 -30.95
CA LYS A 5 6.41 -18.26 -30.26
C LYS A 5 6.43 -18.22 -28.73
N LEU A 6 5.70 -17.28 -28.14
CA LEU A 6 5.08 -17.49 -26.84
C LEU A 6 3.67 -18.08 -27.06
N ASP A 7 3.60 -19.37 -27.37
CA ASP A 7 2.33 -20.11 -27.34
C ASP A 7 1.76 -20.07 -25.90
N ASP A 8 0.43 -20.16 -25.76
CA ASP A 8 -0.29 -20.34 -24.49
C ASP A 8 0.06 -21.70 -23.86
N SER A 9 1.29 -21.77 -23.37
CA SER A 9 1.96 -22.98 -22.92
C SER A 9 1.49 -23.35 -21.51
N PRO A 10 1.37 -24.65 -21.18
CA PRO A 10 1.16 -25.11 -19.81
C PRO A 10 2.11 -24.48 -18.78
N MET A 11 3.35 -24.17 -19.19
CA MET A 11 4.33 -23.50 -18.33
C MET A 11 3.95 -22.06 -18.00
N PHE A 12 3.37 -21.33 -18.97
CA PHE A 12 2.86 -19.97 -18.76
C PHE A 12 1.65 -19.97 -17.81
N ARG A 13 0.73 -20.92 -17.99
CA ARG A 13 -0.43 -21.09 -17.11
C ARG A 13 -0.03 -21.38 -15.66
N LYS A 14 0.99 -22.23 -15.47
CA LYS A 14 1.52 -22.54 -14.14
C LYS A 14 2.21 -21.35 -13.48
N GLN A 15 2.96 -20.54 -14.25
CA GLN A 15 3.56 -19.31 -13.73
C GLN A 15 2.49 -18.29 -13.32
N LEU A 16 1.38 -18.22 -14.07
CA LEU A 16 0.24 -17.37 -13.74
C LEU A 16 -0.45 -17.82 -12.43
N GLU A 17 -0.72 -19.12 -12.26
CA GLU A 17 -1.27 -19.68 -11.02
C GLU A 17 -0.38 -19.38 -9.80
N CYS A 18 0.94 -19.54 -9.91
CA CYS A 18 1.84 -19.21 -8.81
C CYS A 18 1.81 -17.71 -8.43
N LEU A 19 1.64 -16.82 -9.40
CA LEU A 19 1.50 -15.39 -9.14
C LEU A 19 0.15 -15.06 -8.50
N GLU A 20 -0.93 -15.76 -8.87
CA GLU A 20 -2.27 -15.63 -8.26
C GLU A 20 -2.25 -15.99 -6.77
N GLU A 21 -1.69 -17.15 -6.43
CA GLU A 21 -1.54 -17.57 -5.04
C GLU A 21 -0.72 -16.57 -4.23
N SER A 22 0.34 -16.02 -4.84
CA SER A 22 1.21 -15.02 -4.19
C SER A 22 0.49 -13.70 -3.94
N ALA A 23 -0.33 -13.24 -4.88
CA ALA A 23 -1.12 -12.01 -4.74
C ALA A 23 -2.24 -12.14 -3.70
N GLU A 24 -2.95 -13.29 -3.68
CA GLU A 24 -3.97 -13.62 -2.68
C GLU A 24 -3.35 -13.66 -1.26
N LEU A 25 -2.19 -14.30 -1.12
CA LEU A 25 -1.45 -14.34 0.13
C LEU A 25 -1.01 -12.94 0.58
N LEU A 26 -0.52 -12.12 -0.35
CA LEU A 26 -0.15 -10.73 -0.06
C LEU A 26 -1.37 -9.93 0.40
N ARG A 27 -2.54 -10.17 -0.20
CA ARG A 27 -3.79 -9.55 0.24
C ARG A 27 -4.07 -9.79 1.69
N ASP A 28 -4.17 -11.06 2.01
CA ASP A 28 -4.64 -11.50 3.31
C ASP A 28 -3.65 -11.04 4.39
N ARG A 29 -2.34 -11.01 4.05
CA ARG A 29 -1.30 -10.44 4.91
C ARG A 29 -1.48 -8.94 5.11
N SER A 30 -1.70 -8.16 4.06
CA SER A 30 -1.88 -6.71 4.16
C SER A 30 -3.14 -6.33 4.91
N GLN A 31 -4.24 -7.08 4.73
CA GLN A 31 -5.47 -6.84 5.48
C GLN A 31 -5.31 -7.17 6.97
N ARG A 32 -4.59 -8.25 7.30
CA ARG A 32 -4.23 -8.55 8.70
C ARG A 32 -3.35 -7.46 9.30
N LEU A 33 -2.36 -6.97 8.55
CA LEU A 33 -1.50 -5.89 9.00
C LEU A 33 -2.28 -4.60 9.22
N TYR A 34 -3.15 -4.21 8.30
CA TYR A 34 -4.02 -3.04 8.43
C TYR A 34 -4.87 -3.10 9.70
N LYS A 35 -5.49 -4.25 10.00
CA LYS A 35 -6.24 -4.45 11.26
C LYS A 35 -5.32 -4.31 12.48
N GLY A 36 -4.09 -4.79 12.40
CA GLY A 36 -3.07 -4.61 13.44
C GLY A 36 -2.70 -3.14 13.64
N CYS A 37 -2.47 -2.39 12.56
CA CYS A 37 -2.17 -0.96 12.60
C CYS A 37 -3.30 -0.16 13.24
N ARG A 38 -4.56 -0.45 12.88
CA ARG A 38 -5.75 0.17 13.48
C ARG A 38 -5.83 -0.04 14.99
N LYS A 39 -5.64 -1.29 15.45
CA LYS A 39 -5.59 -1.59 16.89
C LYS A 39 -4.43 -0.88 17.58
N TYR A 40 -3.29 -0.80 16.91
CA TYR A 40 -2.13 -0.10 17.45
C TYR A 40 -2.37 1.40 17.60
N THR A 41 -2.96 2.06 16.59
CA THR A 41 -3.32 3.49 16.68
C THR A 41 -4.40 3.74 17.72
N GLU A 42 -5.38 2.85 17.86
CA GLU A 42 -6.39 2.90 18.94
C GLU A 42 -5.70 2.82 20.31
N GLY A 43 -4.78 1.87 20.52
CA GLY A 43 -4.02 1.76 21.76
C GLY A 43 -3.10 2.96 22.06
N LEU A 44 -2.53 3.60 21.03
CA LEU A 44 -1.80 4.86 21.20
C LEU A 44 -2.73 5.99 21.65
N GLY A 45 -3.95 6.05 21.12
CA GLY A 45 -4.99 7.00 21.54
C GLY A 45 -5.42 6.79 22.99
N GLU A 46 -5.75 5.55 23.38
CA GLU A 46 -6.07 5.21 24.77
C GLU A 46 -4.91 5.54 25.72
N GLY A 47 -3.67 5.29 25.27
CA GLY A 47 -2.47 5.64 26.03
C GLY A 47 -2.25 7.14 26.15
N TYR A 48 -2.67 7.95 25.17
CA TYR A 48 -2.67 9.41 25.25
C TYR A 48 -3.70 9.89 26.27
N ASP A 49 -4.93 9.40 26.18
CA ASP A 49 -6.01 9.75 27.11
C ASP A 49 -5.64 9.39 28.55
N GLY A 50 -4.99 8.23 28.74
CA GLY A 50 -4.45 7.79 30.03
C GLY A 50 -3.40 8.73 30.61
N ASP A 51 -2.46 9.21 29.80
CA ASP A 51 -1.44 10.18 30.25
C ASP A 51 -2.09 11.51 30.67
N ILE A 52 -3.07 11.99 29.90
CA ILE A 52 -3.80 13.23 30.19
C ILE A 52 -4.61 13.10 31.48
N ALA A 53 -5.30 11.97 31.66
CA ALA A 53 -6.06 11.68 32.88
C ALA A 53 -5.14 11.63 34.11
N PHE A 54 -4.02 10.91 34.03
CA PHE A 54 -3.06 10.82 35.12
C PHE A 54 -2.44 12.19 35.45
N SER A 55 -2.01 12.93 34.43
CA SER A 55 -1.46 14.28 34.60
C SER A 55 -2.47 15.23 35.26
N SER A 56 -3.75 15.15 34.88
CA SER A 56 -4.81 15.98 35.47
C SER A 56 -5.12 15.60 36.92
N ALA A 57 -5.06 14.30 37.27
CA ALA A 57 -5.17 13.85 38.65
C ALA A 57 -3.99 14.34 39.51
N LEU A 58 -2.76 14.28 38.97
CA LEU A 58 -1.56 14.78 39.63
C LEU A 58 -1.62 16.29 39.85
N GLU A 59 -2.09 17.05 38.85
CA GLU A 59 -2.31 18.49 38.96
C GLU A 59 -3.35 18.84 40.04
N THR A 60 -4.46 18.08 40.07
CA THR A 60 -5.52 18.26 41.08
C THR A 60 -4.99 18.00 42.49
N PHE A 61 -4.19 16.96 42.67
CA PHE A 61 -3.53 16.67 43.96
C PHE A 61 -2.49 17.74 44.32
N GLY A 62 -1.70 18.17 43.33
CA GLY A 62 -0.66 19.17 43.48
C GLY A 62 -1.17 20.55 43.85
N GLY A 63 -2.47 20.84 43.72
CA GLY A 63 -3.08 22.08 44.21
C GLY A 63 -2.52 23.37 43.56
N GLY A 64 -2.83 24.52 44.15
CA GLY A 64 -2.36 25.82 43.66
C GLY A 64 -0.95 26.18 44.15
N HIS A 65 -0.21 26.99 43.40
CA HIS A 65 1.15 27.43 43.76
C HIS A 65 1.26 28.15 45.12
N ASN A 66 0.14 28.67 45.63
CA ASN A 66 0.06 29.41 46.89
C ASN A 66 -0.62 28.63 48.01
N ASP A 67 -0.97 27.36 47.79
CA ASP A 67 -1.53 26.50 48.84
C ASP A 67 -0.39 25.97 49.73
N PRO A 68 -0.37 26.28 51.04
CA PRO A 68 0.69 25.83 51.94
C PRO A 68 0.78 24.29 52.04
N VAL A 69 -0.35 23.58 51.87
CA VAL A 69 -0.36 22.11 51.89
C VAL A 69 0.34 21.58 50.65
N SER A 70 -0.07 22.01 49.46
CA SER A 70 0.61 21.72 48.20
C SER A 70 2.12 21.95 48.24
N VAL A 71 2.56 23.13 48.70
CA VAL A 71 3.99 23.48 48.75
C VAL A 71 4.77 22.52 49.65
N ALA A 72 4.20 22.15 50.81
CA ALA A 72 4.84 21.21 51.75
C ALA A 72 5.00 19.80 51.16
N PHE A 73 4.12 19.38 50.25
CA PHE A 73 4.20 18.08 49.57
C PHE A 73 4.98 18.12 48.25
N GLY A 74 5.52 19.28 47.84
CA GLY A 74 6.32 19.41 46.62
C GLY A 74 5.53 19.82 45.37
N GLY A 75 4.40 20.53 45.54
CA GLY A 75 3.54 21.02 44.46
C GLY A 75 4.25 21.70 43.28
N PRO A 76 5.27 22.56 43.48
CA PRO A 76 6.04 23.13 42.36
C PRO A 76 6.78 22.10 41.50
N VAL A 77 7.26 21.00 42.11
CA VAL A 77 7.91 19.90 41.38
C VAL A 77 6.87 19.05 40.66
N MET A 78 5.74 18.75 41.31
CA MET A 78 4.62 18.03 40.68
C MET A 78 4.09 18.77 39.45
N THR A 79 4.00 20.10 39.50
CA THR A 79 3.61 20.93 38.36
C THR A 79 4.51 20.68 37.16
N LYS A 80 5.84 20.59 37.36
CA LYS A 80 6.77 20.30 36.28
C LYS A 80 6.58 18.89 35.71
N PHE A 81 6.32 17.90 36.56
CA PHE A 81 6.00 16.54 36.10
C PHE A 81 4.69 16.49 35.31
N THR A 82 3.64 17.18 35.76
CA THR A 82 2.36 17.32 35.04
C THR A 82 2.59 17.88 33.63
N ILE A 83 3.38 18.96 33.51
CA ILE A 83 3.71 19.57 32.21
C ILE A 83 4.45 18.56 31.32
N ALA A 84 5.50 17.91 31.84
CA ALA A 84 6.26 16.92 31.08
C ALA A 84 5.38 15.74 30.62
N LEU A 85 4.47 15.25 31.46
CA LEU A 85 3.53 14.17 31.11
C LEU A 85 2.55 14.59 30.00
N ARG A 86 2.04 15.82 30.02
CA ARG A 86 1.18 16.36 28.94
C ARG A 86 1.97 16.47 27.62
N GLU A 87 3.24 16.85 27.71
CA GLU A 87 4.11 16.96 26.55
C GLU A 87 4.46 15.58 25.95
N ILE A 88 4.76 14.58 26.78
CA ILE A 88 4.90 13.17 26.34
C ILE A 88 3.62 12.69 25.66
N GLY A 89 2.46 12.98 26.24
CA GLY A 89 1.17 12.68 25.62
C GLY A 89 1.05 13.31 24.23
N THR A 90 1.44 14.58 24.08
CA THR A 90 1.44 15.25 22.77
C THR A 90 2.35 14.56 21.76
N TYR A 91 3.55 14.11 22.17
CA TYR A 91 4.43 13.33 21.28
C TYR A 91 3.80 11.99 20.86
N LYS A 92 3.08 11.33 21.78
CA LYS A 92 2.34 10.08 21.50
C LYS A 92 1.20 10.31 20.51
N GLU A 93 0.48 11.43 20.64
CA GLU A 93 -0.55 11.84 19.68
C GLU A 93 0.02 12.07 18.28
N VAL A 94 1.17 12.75 18.19
CA VAL A 94 1.89 12.93 16.92
C VAL A 94 2.32 11.59 16.34
N LEU A 95 2.83 10.66 17.15
CA LEU A 95 3.14 9.29 16.71
C LEU A 95 1.89 8.59 16.17
N ARG A 96 0.76 8.66 16.88
CA ARG A 96 -0.52 8.07 16.44
C ARG A 96 -0.91 8.58 15.06
N SER A 97 -0.92 9.91 14.88
CA SER A 97 -1.27 10.55 13.62
C SER A 97 -0.31 10.16 12.48
N GLN A 98 0.99 10.09 12.76
CA GLN A 98 1.99 9.66 11.76
C GLN A 98 1.79 8.20 11.35
N VAL A 99 1.55 7.30 12.30
CA VAL A 99 1.26 5.88 12.01
C VAL A 99 -0.04 5.75 11.22
N GLU A 100 -1.07 6.53 11.55
CA GLU A 100 -2.34 6.53 10.85
C GLU A 100 -2.16 6.97 9.39
N HIS A 101 -1.54 8.12 9.14
CA HIS A 101 -1.37 8.64 7.77
C HIS A 101 -0.31 7.91 6.93
N MET A 102 0.83 7.55 7.53
CA MET A 102 1.94 6.96 6.78
C MET A 102 1.73 5.47 6.51
N LEU A 103 1.03 4.77 7.40
CA LEU A 103 0.88 3.32 7.32
C LEU A 103 -0.58 2.90 7.16
N SER A 104 -1.50 3.38 8.01
CA SER A 104 -2.89 2.90 7.99
C SER A 104 -3.63 3.37 6.74
N ASP A 105 -3.54 4.66 6.37
CA ASP A 105 -4.18 5.20 5.17
C ASP A 105 -3.59 4.60 3.89
N ARG A 106 -2.25 4.48 3.83
CA ARG A 106 -1.56 3.85 2.69
C ARG A 106 -1.90 2.36 2.58
N LEU A 107 -1.99 1.64 3.70
CA LEU A 107 -2.44 0.24 3.71
C LEU A 107 -3.91 0.10 3.36
N MET A 108 -4.75 1.06 3.76
CA MET A 108 -6.16 1.05 3.42
C MET A 108 -6.34 1.29 1.92
N GLN A 109 -5.60 2.22 1.33
CA GLN A 109 -5.55 2.39 -0.13
C GLN A 109 -5.05 1.12 -0.81
N PHE A 110 -4.00 0.48 -0.28
CA PHE A 110 -3.50 -0.81 -0.76
C PHE A 110 -4.54 -1.94 -0.60
N VAL A 111 -5.29 -2.02 0.50
CA VAL A 111 -6.21 -3.15 0.77
C VAL A 111 -7.59 -2.95 0.14
N ASN A 112 -8.16 -1.75 0.24
CA ASN A 112 -9.49 -1.44 -0.30
C ASN A 112 -9.47 -1.22 -1.81
N ILE A 113 -8.36 -0.74 -2.38
CA ILE A 113 -8.30 -0.47 -3.81
C ILE A 113 -7.47 -1.51 -4.57
N ASP A 114 -6.43 -2.10 -3.96
CA ASP A 114 -5.59 -3.07 -4.67
C ASP A 114 -5.91 -4.53 -4.39
N LEU A 115 -6.95 -4.86 -3.62
CA LEU A 115 -7.02 -6.19 -3.04
C LEU A 115 -8.43 -6.77 -2.93
N HIS A 116 -9.41 -5.98 -2.48
CA HIS A 116 -10.82 -6.35 -2.62
C HIS A 116 -11.24 -6.43 -4.10
N ASP A 117 -10.61 -5.61 -4.95
CA ASP A 117 -10.69 -5.68 -6.40
C ASP A 117 -9.73 -6.71 -7.02
N VAL A 118 -8.72 -7.26 -6.32
CA VAL A 118 -7.80 -8.24 -6.94
C VAL A 118 -8.39 -9.64 -7.12
N LYS A 119 -9.43 -10.01 -6.36
CA LYS A 119 -10.29 -11.14 -6.76
C LYS A 119 -10.93 -10.90 -8.12
N VAL A 120 -11.18 -9.64 -8.45
CA VAL A 120 -11.72 -9.19 -9.74
C VAL A 120 -10.59 -8.91 -10.75
N VAL A 121 -9.34 -8.62 -10.35
CA VAL A 121 -8.19 -8.38 -11.25
C VAL A 121 -7.73 -9.64 -11.97
N TYR A 122 -7.75 -10.80 -11.32
CA TYR A 122 -7.40 -12.06 -11.99
C TYR A 122 -8.58 -12.65 -12.79
N ILE A 123 -9.81 -12.41 -12.32
CA ILE A 123 -11.00 -12.56 -13.18
C ILE A 123 -10.98 -11.52 -14.32
N ALA A 124 -10.30 -10.38 -14.20
CA ALA A 124 -10.13 -9.38 -15.27
C ALA A 124 -8.94 -9.67 -16.20
N ILE A 125 -8.05 -10.62 -15.86
CA ILE A 125 -7.29 -11.34 -16.88
C ILE A 125 -8.25 -12.26 -17.66
N LYS A 126 -9.25 -12.83 -16.98
CA LYS A 126 -10.30 -13.69 -17.55
C LYS A 126 -11.46 -12.95 -18.26
N LEU A 127 -11.65 -11.63 -18.09
CA LEU A 127 -12.78 -10.85 -18.65
C LEU A 127 -12.42 -9.46 -19.23
N MET A 128 -11.16 -9.07 -19.18
CA MET A 128 -10.57 -7.80 -19.63
C MET A 128 -11.12 -6.42 -19.21
N PHE A 129 -12.30 -6.28 -18.62
CA PHE A 129 -13.02 -5.00 -18.56
C PHE A 129 -13.67 -4.75 -17.19
N TYR A 130 -13.22 -3.75 -16.39
CA TYR A 130 -14.04 -2.73 -15.68
C TYR A 130 -13.25 -1.98 -14.57
N PHE A 131 -12.95 -0.70 -14.84
CA PHE A 131 -12.71 0.41 -13.90
C PHE A 131 -11.50 0.44 -12.93
N ALA A 132 -10.99 1.65 -12.76
CA ALA A 132 -9.72 2.06 -12.15
C ALA A 132 -9.95 2.77 -10.80
N SER A 133 -8.91 2.87 -9.94
CA SER A 133 -8.51 4.12 -9.26
C SER A 133 -7.60 3.93 -8.02
N CYS A 134 -6.29 3.63 -8.13
CA CYS A 134 -5.32 4.06 -7.08
C CYS A 134 -3.84 3.96 -7.46
N CYS A 135 -3.41 4.61 -8.53
CA CYS A 135 -1.97 4.86 -8.73
C CYS A 135 -1.79 6.31 -9.16
N THR A 136 -0.75 6.96 -8.64
CA THR A 136 -0.30 8.30 -9.05
C THR A 136 -0.51 8.52 -10.55
N LEU A 137 -1.17 9.63 -10.90
CA LEU A 137 -1.86 9.90 -12.18
C LEU A 137 -1.14 9.40 -13.46
N ASP A 138 0.18 9.53 -13.51
CA ASP A 138 0.99 9.22 -14.70
C ASP A 138 1.14 7.72 -15.00
N ASN A 139 1.33 6.88 -13.97
CA ASN A 139 1.53 5.44 -14.18
C ASN A 139 0.20 4.72 -14.49
N LEU A 140 -0.91 5.25 -13.97
CA LEU A 140 -2.25 4.75 -14.26
C LEU A 140 -2.61 4.99 -15.73
N HIS A 141 -2.28 6.16 -16.26
CA HIS A 141 -2.48 6.48 -17.66
C HIS A 141 -1.74 5.48 -18.57
N PHE A 142 -0.46 5.21 -18.27
CA PHE A 142 0.35 4.29 -19.07
C PHE A 142 -0.20 2.85 -19.06
N LEU A 143 -0.62 2.34 -17.89
CA LEU A 143 -1.22 1.01 -17.78
C LEU A 143 -2.57 0.91 -18.52
N GLN A 144 -3.42 1.92 -18.40
CA GLN A 144 -4.70 1.98 -19.11
C GLN A 144 -4.49 2.01 -20.63
N GLU A 145 -3.47 2.73 -21.11
CA GLU A 145 -3.17 2.80 -22.52
C GLU A 145 -2.57 1.50 -23.06
N ALA A 146 -1.69 0.85 -22.30
CA ALA A 146 -1.19 -0.48 -22.61
C ALA A 146 -2.33 -1.51 -22.67
N ARG A 147 -3.30 -1.41 -21.74
CA ARG A 147 -4.48 -2.27 -21.71
C ARG A 147 -5.37 -2.09 -22.92
N LYS A 148 -5.76 -0.84 -23.24
CA LYS A 148 -6.56 -0.53 -24.44
C LYS A 148 -5.92 -1.06 -25.73
N ARG A 149 -4.59 -0.97 -25.83
CA ARG A 149 -3.82 -1.52 -26.95
C ARG A 149 -3.90 -3.04 -27.02
N PHE A 150 -3.79 -3.73 -25.88
CA PHE A 150 -3.89 -5.18 -25.78
C PHE A 150 -5.28 -5.69 -26.12
N ASP A 151 -6.34 -5.09 -25.59
CA ASP A 151 -7.73 -5.48 -25.87
C ASP A 151 -8.03 -5.34 -27.37
N LYS A 152 -7.62 -4.22 -27.97
CA LYS A 152 -7.73 -3.99 -29.41
C LYS A 152 -6.95 -5.01 -30.24
N ALA A 153 -5.72 -5.32 -29.84
CA ALA A 153 -4.88 -6.28 -30.55
C ALA A 153 -5.42 -7.71 -30.46
N THR A 154 -6.02 -8.07 -29.32
CA THR A 154 -6.70 -9.37 -29.12
C THR A 154 -7.88 -9.52 -30.07
N LEU A 155 -8.77 -8.52 -30.11
CA LEU A 155 -9.93 -8.53 -31.01
C LEU A 155 -9.51 -8.69 -32.48
N LEU A 156 -8.49 -7.93 -32.91
CA LEU A 156 -7.99 -8.00 -34.28
C LEU A 156 -7.35 -9.35 -34.61
N TYR A 157 -6.64 -9.96 -33.65
CA TYR A 157 -6.05 -11.27 -33.81
C TYR A 157 -7.11 -12.37 -33.91
N ASP A 158 -8.14 -12.35 -33.07
CA ASP A 158 -9.24 -13.31 -33.13
C ASP A 158 -10.01 -13.20 -34.45
N GLN A 159 -10.31 -11.98 -34.91
CA GLN A 159 -10.94 -11.75 -36.21
C GLN A 159 -10.10 -12.28 -37.37
N ALA A 160 -8.78 -12.03 -37.38
CA ALA A 160 -7.89 -12.53 -38.43
C ALA A 160 -7.77 -14.07 -38.39
N ARG A 161 -7.79 -14.65 -37.18
CA ARG A 161 -7.74 -16.10 -36.98
C ARG A 161 -9.02 -16.79 -37.46
N GLU A 162 -10.19 -16.23 -37.18
CA GLU A 162 -11.47 -16.74 -37.70
C GLU A 162 -11.52 -16.67 -39.23
N LYS A 163 -11.11 -15.55 -39.83
CA LYS A 163 -10.99 -15.41 -41.29
C LYS A 163 -10.09 -16.49 -41.88
N PHE A 164 -8.91 -16.71 -41.30
CA PHE A 164 -7.97 -17.73 -41.75
C PHE A 164 -8.54 -19.15 -41.64
N LEU A 165 -9.20 -19.48 -40.54
CA LEU A 165 -9.84 -20.79 -40.32
C LEU A 165 -11.03 -21.04 -41.27
N SER A 166 -11.63 -20.00 -41.83
CA SER A 166 -12.74 -20.10 -42.78
C SER A 166 -12.31 -20.41 -44.23
N LEU A 167 -11.01 -20.46 -44.52
CA LEU A 167 -10.48 -20.74 -45.85
C LEU A 167 -10.90 -22.12 -46.37
N ARG A 168 -11.33 -22.19 -47.63
CA ARG A 168 -11.73 -23.43 -48.31
C ARG A 168 -10.61 -23.92 -49.23
N LYS A 169 -10.58 -25.22 -49.52
CA LYS A 169 -9.59 -25.83 -50.44
C LYS A 169 -9.56 -25.24 -51.87
N GLY A 170 -10.63 -24.54 -52.28
CA GLY A 170 -10.72 -23.87 -53.58
C GLY A 170 -10.44 -22.36 -53.56
N THR A 171 -10.00 -21.80 -52.44
CA THR A 171 -9.69 -20.36 -52.35
C THR A 171 -8.52 -20.01 -53.28
N LYS A 172 -8.61 -18.88 -53.98
CA LYS A 172 -7.54 -18.37 -54.83
C LYS A 172 -6.27 -18.14 -54.01
N LEU A 173 -5.12 -18.54 -54.56
CA LEU A 173 -3.82 -18.46 -53.90
C LEU A 173 -3.51 -17.04 -53.41
N ASP A 174 -3.71 -16.02 -54.26
CA ASP A 174 -3.45 -14.63 -53.90
C ASP A 174 -4.30 -14.16 -52.71
N THR A 175 -5.56 -14.61 -52.64
CA THR A 175 -6.46 -14.29 -51.52
C THR A 175 -6.03 -15.00 -50.23
N ALA A 176 -5.56 -16.24 -50.33
CA ALA A 176 -5.06 -16.99 -49.18
C ALA A 176 -3.79 -16.34 -48.60
N LEU A 177 -2.85 -15.91 -49.46
CA LEU A 177 -1.61 -15.24 -49.04
C LEU A 177 -1.89 -13.93 -48.28
N ILE A 178 -2.86 -13.12 -48.73
CA ILE A 178 -3.24 -11.87 -48.05
C ILE A 178 -3.79 -12.16 -46.64
N ILE A 179 -4.64 -13.18 -46.50
CA ILE A 179 -5.23 -13.56 -45.20
C ILE A 179 -4.16 -14.13 -44.25
N GLU A 180 -3.21 -14.91 -44.77
CA GLU A 180 -2.05 -15.39 -44.01
C GLU A 180 -1.18 -14.24 -43.50
N GLU A 181 -0.94 -13.23 -44.35
CA GLU A 181 -0.19 -12.04 -43.98
C GLU A 181 -0.94 -11.20 -42.92
N GLU A 182 -2.26 -11.01 -43.06
CA GLU A 182 -3.11 -10.36 -42.07
C GLU A 182 -3.08 -11.08 -40.70
N LEU A 183 -3.13 -12.41 -40.70
CA LEU A 183 -3.00 -13.22 -39.49
C LEU A 183 -1.63 -13.08 -38.84
N ARG A 184 -0.56 -13.08 -39.64
CA ARG A 184 0.81 -12.93 -39.13
C ARG A 184 1.03 -11.55 -38.49
N ASN A 185 0.52 -10.51 -39.14
CA ASN A 185 0.64 -9.13 -38.66
C ASN A 185 -0.20 -8.87 -37.40
N SER A 186 -1.42 -9.40 -37.35
CA SER A 186 -2.28 -9.30 -36.16
C SER A 186 -1.71 -10.09 -34.97
N ARG A 187 -1.16 -11.29 -35.21
CA ARG A 187 -0.44 -12.07 -34.18
C ARG A 187 0.74 -11.31 -33.60
N SER A 188 1.59 -10.74 -34.47
CA SER A 188 2.74 -9.93 -34.02
C SER A 188 2.31 -8.73 -33.16
N THR A 189 1.24 -8.05 -33.57
CA THR A 189 0.68 -6.90 -32.84
C THR A 189 0.12 -7.31 -31.47
N PHE A 190 -0.58 -8.45 -31.39
CA PHE A 190 -1.08 -9.03 -30.15
C PHE A 190 0.06 -9.36 -29.18
N GLU A 191 1.09 -10.04 -29.66
CA GLU A 191 2.26 -10.42 -28.88
C GLU A 191 2.99 -9.20 -28.31
N GLN A 192 3.19 -8.17 -29.13
CA GLN A 192 3.81 -6.92 -28.69
C GLN A 192 2.97 -6.19 -27.64
N ALA A 193 1.65 -6.09 -27.85
CA ALA A 193 0.75 -5.45 -26.90
C ALA A 193 0.71 -6.21 -25.56
N ARG A 194 0.77 -7.55 -25.61
CA ARG A 194 0.86 -8.41 -24.43
C ARG A 194 2.14 -8.15 -23.65
N PHE A 195 3.29 -8.09 -24.32
CA PHE A 195 4.57 -7.80 -23.66
C PHE A 195 4.58 -6.43 -22.98
N ASN A 196 4.04 -5.42 -23.66
CA ASN A 196 3.93 -4.06 -23.11
C ASN A 196 3.04 -4.04 -21.85
N LEU A 197 1.93 -4.77 -21.87
CA LEU A 197 1.02 -4.89 -20.72
C LEU A 197 1.70 -5.60 -19.54
N VAL A 198 2.38 -6.73 -19.77
CA VAL A 198 3.11 -7.46 -18.72
C VAL A 198 4.20 -6.58 -18.12
N THR A 199 4.95 -5.86 -18.94
CA THR A 199 6.00 -4.93 -18.48
C THR A 199 5.42 -3.80 -17.62
N ALA A 200 4.30 -3.20 -18.06
CA ALA A 200 3.61 -2.17 -17.30
C ALA A 200 3.10 -2.71 -15.94
N LEU A 201 2.56 -3.93 -15.90
CA LEU A 201 2.12 -4.60 -14.68
C LEU A 201 3.29 -4.86 -13.72
N SER A 202 4.40 -5.42 -14.21
CA SER A 202 5.58 -5.68 -13.38
C SER A 202 6.18 -4.40 -12.79
N ASN A 203 6.18 -3.30 -13.55
CA ASN A 203 6.64 -2.00 -13.05
C ASN A 203 5.75 -1.45 -11.93
N VAL A 204 4.42 -1.60 -12.06
CA VAL A 204 3.47 -1.20 -11.02
C VAL A 204 3.62 -2.05 -9.77
N GLU A 205 3.77 -3.37 -9.91
CA GLU A 205 4.01 -4.30 -8.79
C GLU A 205 5.29 -3.93 -8.02
N ALA A 206 6.40 -3.70 -8.75
CA ALA A 206 7.67 -3.31 -8.14
C ALA A 206 7.56 -1.98 -7.39
N LYS A 207 6.87 -0.99 -7.96
CA LYS A 207 6.65 0.32 -7.33
C LYS A 207 5.82 0.19 -6.05
N LYS A 208 4.76 -0.61 -6.06
CA LYS A 208 3.92 -0.85 -4.87
C LYS A 208 4.68 -1.51 -3.73
N ARG A 209 5.56 -2.48 -4.04
CA ARG A 209 6.43 -3.10 -3.04
C ARG A 209 7.36 -2.07 -2.39
N PHE A 210 7.89 -1.14 -3.18
CA PHE A 210 8.74 -0.07 -2.68
C PHE A 210 7.95 0.91 -1.78
N GLU A 211 6.77 1.36 -2.23
CA GLU A 211 5.90 2.27 -1.47
C GLU A 211 5.46 1.68 -0.13
N PHE A 212 5.20 0.37 -0.07
CA PHE A 212 4.92 -0.33 1.19
C PHE A 212 6.12 -0.33 2.14
N LEU A 213 7.32 -0.64 1.65
CA LEU A 213 8.53 -0.63 2.47
C LEU A 213 8.86 0.78 2.97
N GLU A 214 8.65 1.79 2.14
CA GLU A 214 8.79 3.19 2.51
C GLU A 214 7.82 3.57 3.64
N ALA A 215 6.56 3.16 3.57
CA ALA A 215 5.56 3.40 4.61
C ALA A 215 5.96 2.76 5.96
N VAL A 216 6.42 1.52 5.94
CA VAL A 216 6.90 0.80 7.14
C VAL A 216 8.15 1.47 7.70
N SER A 217 9.11 1.83 6.85
CA SER A 217 10.33 2.52 7.26
C SER A 217 10.03 3.88 7.90
N GLY A 218 9.16 4.68 7.27
CA GLY A 218 8.73 5.97 7.80
C GLY A 218 7.99 5.86 9.14
N THR A 219 7.28 4.75 9.36
CA THR A 219 6.68 4.44 10.67
C THR A 219 7.75 4.19 11.73
N MET A 220 8.83 3.45 11.41
CA MET A 220 9.93 3.24 12.35
C MET A 220 10.68 4.53 12.67
N ASP A 221 10.83 5.41 11.69
CA ASP A 221 11.40 6.75 11.91
C ASP A 221 10.51 7.60 12.85
N ALA A 222 9.19 7.53 12.71
CA ALA A 222 8.25 8.18 13.63
C ALA A 222 8.43 7.68 15.08
N HIS A 223 8.62 6.38 15.27
CA HIS A 223 8.91 5.81 16.60
C HIS A 223 10.23 6.30 17.15
N LEU A 224 11.29 6.32 16.32
CA LEU A 224 12.60 6.81 16.73
C LEU A 224 12.51 8.27 17.21
N ARG A 225 11.78 9.12 16.49
CA ARG A 225 11.53 10.51 16.90
C ARG A 225 10.74 10.60 18.20
N TYR A 226 9.66 9.85 18.34
CA TYR A 226 8.87 9.79 19.57
C TYR A 226 9.72 9.42 20.79
N PHE A 227 10.48 8.33 20.72
CA PHE A 227 11.33 7.90 21.84
C PHE A 227 12.45 8.88 22.14
N LYS A 228 13.06 9.47 21.11
CA LYS A 228 14.10 10.48 21.30
C LYS A 228 13.56 11.72 22.01
N GLN A 229 12.41 12.24 21.58
CA GLN A 229 11.76 13.39 22.23
C GLN A 229 11.40 13.09 23.69
N GLY A 230 10.86 11.90 23.95
CA GLY A 230 10.56 11.45 25.32
C GLY A 230 11.80 11.33 26.19
N TYR A 231 12.89 10.76 25.66
CA TYR A 231 14.17 10.68 26.37
C TYR A 231 14.74 12.07 26.68
N ASP A 232 14.83 12.95 25.68
CA ASP A 232 15.40 14.29 25.84
C ASP A 232 14.62 15.11 26.88
N LEU A 233 13.29 14.97 26.91
CA LEU A 233 12.43 15.60 27.90
C LEU A 233 12.61 15.02 29.30
N LEU A 234 12.58 13.69 29.45
CA LEU A 234 12.74 13.04 30.76
C LEU A 234 14.15 13.22 31.33
N HIS A 235 15.17 13.30 30.48
CA HIS A 235 16.54 13.59 30.90
C HIS A 235 16.66 15.00 31.48
N GLN A 236 15.95 16.00 30.92
CA GLN A 236 15.86 17.34 31.53
C GLN A 236 15.15 17.34 32.88
N MET A 237 14.29 16.34 33.13
CA MET A 237 13.56 16.19 34.39
C MET A 237 14.36 15.46 35.48
N GLU A 238 15.47 14.80 35.13
CA GLU A 238 16.31 14.02 36.03
C GLU A 238 16.72 14.75 37.33
N PRO A 239 17.10 16.05 37.31
CA PRO A 239 17.42 16.78 38.54
C PRO A 239 16.25 16.84 39.52
N TYR A 240 15.01 16.96 39.02
CA TYR A 240 13.81 17.02 39.85
C TYR A 240 13.39 15.64 40.35
N ILE A 241 13.62 14.59 39.55
CA ILE A 241 13.37 13.20 39.94
C ILE A 241 14.29 12.83 41.12
N ASN A 242 15.56 13.21 41.05
CA ASN A 242 16.55 12.88 42.06
C ASN A 242 16.51 13.80 43.30
N GLN A 243 15.80 14.92 43.24
CA GLN A 243 15.58 15.83 44.38
C GLN A 243 14.54 15.33 45.39
N VAL A 244 13.71 14.35 45.00
CA VAL A 244 12.57 13.85 45.80
C VAL A 244 12.94 12.60 46.63
N ILE A 245 14.20 12.14 46.55
CA ILE A 245 14.79 11.07 47.37
C ILE A 245 15.63 11.69 48.49
#